data_AF-A0A0L0SZD5-F1
#
_entry.id   AF-A0A0L0SZD5-F1
#
_cell.length_a   1.000
_cell.length_b   1.000
_cell.length_c   1.000
_cell.angle_alpha   90.00
_cell.angle_beta   90.00
_cell.angle_gamma   90.00
#
_symmetry.space_group_name_H-M   'P 1'
#
loop_
_entity.id
_entity.type
_entity.pdbx_description
1 polymer ?
#
loop_
_entity_poly.entity_id
_entity_poly.type
_entity_poly.pdbx_seq_one_letter_code
_entity_poly.pdbx_strand_id
1 'polypeptide(L)'
;MLVNALIREYLEYNGYALTQTVMEHEVPTAVVDRRQMEAALSVATESSDAANFPLLYSLVFQHVATERPRALHGPTTTDEDAPAANEKTAPDANGHVWRPAL
;
A
#
# COMPACT_ATOMS: atom_id res chain seq x y z
N MET A 1 -16.88 23.54 5.57
CA MET A 1 -15.45 23.23 5.40
C MET A 1 -15.29 21.73 5.28
N LEU A 2 -14.63 21.23 4.21
CA LEU A 2 -14.51 19.80 3.91
C LEU A 2 -13.76 19.01 5.00
N VAL A 3 -12.66 19.58 5.52
CA VAL A 3 -11.87 18.96 6.60
C VAL A 3 -12.72 18.69 7.84
N ASN A 4 -13.57 19.63 8.24
CA ASN A 4 -14.44 19.46 9.41
C ASN A 4 -15.49 18.36 9.18
N ALA A 5 -15.99 18.20 7.96
CA ALA A 5 -16.91 17.13 7.62
C ALA A 5 -16.22 15.74 7.68
N LEU A 6 -14.97 15.66 7.21
CA LEU A 6 -14.15 14.44 7.33
C LEU A 6 -13.83 14.11 8.81
N ILE A 7 -13.51 15.11 9.62
CA ILE A 7 -13.30 14.93 11.06
C ILE A 7 -14.60 14.48 11.73
N ARG A 8 -15.74 15.09 11.39
CA ARG A 8 -17.06 14.69 11.92
C ARG A 8 -17.36 13.22 11.64
N GLU A 9 -17.20 12.78 10.39
CA GLU A 9 -17.40 11.38 10.00
C GLU A 9 -16.47 10.43 10.78
N TYR A 10 -15.20 10.82 10.97
CA TYR A 10 -14.26 10.05 11.77
C TYR A 10 -14.69 9.94 13.24
N LEU A 11 -15.14 11.04 13.86
CA LEU A 11 -15.61 11.03 15.25
C LEU A 11 -16.87 10.17 15.40
N GLU A 12 -17.81 10.27 14.46
CA GLU A 12 -19.06 9.49 14.44
C GLU A 12 -18.75 7.99 14.34
N TYR A 13 -17.90 7.59 13.40
CA TYR A 13 -17.50 6.20 13.21
C TYR A 13 -16.85 5.59 14.46
N ASN A 14 -15.98 6.34 15.15
CA ASN A 14 -15.26 5.85 16.34
C ASN A 14 -16.05 6.04 17.64
N GLY A 15 -17.26 6.60 17.60
CA GLY A 15 -18.10 6.81 18.79
C GLY A 15 -17.63 7.93 19.72
N TYR A 16 -16.90 8.93 19.22
CA TYR A 16 -16.37 10.06 20.00
C TYR A 16 -17.40 11.19 20.20
N ALA A 17 -18.55 10.85 20.79
CA ALA A 17 -19.71 11.74 20.89
C ALA A 17 -19.47 13.07 21.65
N LEU A 18 -18.64 13.04 22.71
CA LEU A 18 -18.32 14.26 23.47
C LEU A 18 -17.48 15.23 22.64
N THR A 19 -16.46 14.71 21.95
CA THR A 19 -15.59 15.51 21.07
C THR A 19 -16.40 16.09 19.91
N GLN A 20 -17.33 15.32 19.35
CA GLN A 20 -18.21 15.79 18.30
C GLN A 20 -19.10 16.95 18.79
N THR A 21 -19.70 16.83 19.98
CA THR A 21 -20.52 17.90 20.58
C THR A 21 -19.74 19.20 20.75
N VAL A 22 -18.51 19.11 21.27
CA VAL A 22 -17.64 20.29 21.43
C VAL A 22 -17.31 20.91 20.08
N MET A 23 -16.93 20.08 19.10
CA MET A 23 -16.60 20.55 17.75
C MET A 23 -17.80 21.23 17.07
N GLU A 24 -19.01 20.68 17.18
CA GLU A 24 -20.22 21.26 16.60
C GLU A 24 -20.59 22.60 17.24
N HIS A 25 -20.27 22.78 18.52
CA HIS A 25 -20.47 24.04 19.23
C HIS A 25 -19.43 25.11 18.83
N GLU A 26 -18.16 24.74 18.69
CA GLU A 26 -17.07 25.66 18.34
C GLU A 26 -17.08 26.05 16.86
N VAL A 27 -17.39 25.08 15.99
CA VAL A 27 -17.41 25.27 14.54
C VAL A 27 -18.68 24.65 13.97
N PRO A 28 -19.73 25.45 13.73
CA PRO A 28 -20.95 24.98 13.09
C PRO A 28 -20.62 24.36 11.74
N THR A 29 -20.65 23.03 11.69
CA THR A 29 -20.24 22.28 10.52
C THR A 29 -21.49 21.78 9.81
N ALA A 30 -21.70 22.25 8.58
CA ALA A 30 -22.75 21.74 7.72
C ALA A 30 -22.61 20.21 7.60
N VAL A 31 -23.72 19.49 7.70
CA VAL A 31 -23.76 18.06 7.42
C VAL A 31 -23.49 17.90 5.93
N VAL A 32 -22.34 17.32 5.58
CA VAL A 32 -21.98 16.98 4.20
C VAL A 32 -22.13 15.48 4.06
N ASP A 33 -22.86 15.06 3.04
CA ASP A 33 -23.07 13.65 2.75
C ASP A 33 -21.75 12.97 2.32
N ARG A 34 -21.56 11.72 2.74
CA ARG A 34 -20.35 10.95 2.41
C ARG A 34 -20.08 10.88 0.91
N ARG A 35 -21.11 10.67 0.08
CA ARG A 35 -20.94 10.60 -1.38
C ARG A 35 -20.51 11.93 -1.98
N GLN A 36 -20.96 13.04 -1.39
CA GLN A 36 -20.49 14.36 -1.80
C GLN A 36 -19.01 14.55 -1.47
N MET A 37 -18.56 14.08 -0.31
CA MET A 37 -17.13 14.12 0.05
C MET A 37 -16.29 13.21 -0.86
N GLU A 38 -16.77 11.99 -1.15
CA GLU A 38 -16.14 11.07 -2.10
C GLU A 38 -15.97 11.69 -3.49
N ALA A 39 -17.03 12.28 -4.03
CA ALA A 39 -16.99 12.97 -5.32
C ALA A 39 -16.03 14.17 -5.30
N ALA A 40 -16.06 14.98 -4.25
CA ALA A 40 -15.17 16.14 -4.11
C ALA A 40 -13.69 15.75 -4.01
N LEU A 41 -13.38 14.59 -3.43
CA LEU A 41 -12.03 14.10 -3.20
C LEU A 41 -11.56 13.12 -4.27
N SER A 42 -12.43 12.75 -5.22
CA SER A 42 -12.16 11.71 -6.22
C SER A 42 -11.77 10.36 -5.59
N VAL A 43 -12.41 10.01 -4.47
CA VAL A 43 -12.21 8.73 -3.77
C VAL A 43 -13.45 7.88 -3.97
N ALA A 44 -13.30 6.66 -4.49
CA ALA A 44 -14.39 5.71 -4.62
C ALA A 44 -14.22 4.60 -3.57
N THR A 45 -15.12 4.56 -2.57
CA THR A 45 -15.11 3.49 -1.54
C THR A 45 -16.21 2.45 -1.71
N GLU A 46 -17.20 2.70 -2.58
CA GLU A 46 -18.44 1.90 -2.71
C GLU A 46 -18.23 0.42 -3.09
N SER A 47 -17.09 0.05 -3.68
CA SER A 47 -16.79 -1.32 -4.12
C SER A 47 -15.69 -2.01 -3.31
N SER A 48 -15.34 -1.48 -2.13
CA SER A 48 -14.20 -1.94 -1.32
C SER A 48 -14.61 -2.11 0.15
N ASP A 49 -13.85 -2.91 0.89
CA ASP A 49 -13.92 -2.95 2.36
C ASP A 49 -13.78 -1.55 3.00
N ALA A 50 -13.19 -0.60 2.27
CA ALA A 50 -13.11 0.83 2.60
C ALA A 50 -14.46 1.52 2.83
N ALA A 51 -15.57 0.99 2.33
CA ALA A 51 -16.92 1.50 2.61
C ALA A 51 -17.26 1.47 4.11
N ASN A 52 -16.66 0.54 4.85
CA ASN A 52 -16.88 0.34 6.29
C ASN A 52 -15.93 1.16 7.17
N PHE A 53 -15.13 2.06 6.58
CA PHE A 53 -14.17 2.87 7.32
C PHE A 53 -14.37 4.36 7.01
N PRO A 54 -13.95 5.27 7.90
CA PRO A 54 -13.98 6.71 7.65
C PRO A 54 -13.19 7.05 6.38
N LEU A 55 -13.66 8.03 5.59
CA LEU A 55 -12.96 8.49 4.38
C LEU A 55 -11.53 8.93 4.68
N LEU A 56 -11.32 9.48 5.87
CA LEU A 56 -10.03 9.96 6.33
C LEU A 56 -8.96 8.85 6.30
N TYR A 57 -9.33 7.60 6.57
CA TYR A 57 -8.41 6.46 6.45
C TYR A 57 -8.05 6.19 4.99
N SER A 58 -9.05 6.13 4.11
CA SER A 58 -8.84 5.93 2.67
C SER A 58 -7.91 6.98 2.07
N LEU A 59 -8.07 8.25 2.45
CA LEU A 59 -7.21 9.35 2.01
C LEU A 59 -5.76 9.17 2.45
N VAL A 60 -5.54 8.85 3.73
CA VAL A 60 -4.19 8.65 4.26
C VAL A 60 -3.52 7.44 3.60
N PHE A 61 -4.24 6.33 3.42
CA PHE A 61 -3.70 5.15 2.74
C PHE A 61 -3.36 5.43 1.28
N GLN A 62 -4.23 6.12 0.54
CA GLN A 62 -3.95 6.52 -0.84
C GLN A 62 -2.70 7.41 -0.92
N HIS A 63 -2.61 8.41 -0.05
CA HIS A 63 -1.47 9.33 -0.01
C HIS A 63 -0.15 8.60 0.30
N VAL A 64 -0.12 7.77 1.34
CA VAL A 64 1.06 6.98 1.72
C VAL A 64 1.44 5.97 0.61
N ALA A 65 0.46 5.38 -0.08
CA ALA A 65 0.72 4.49 -1.20
C ALA A 65 1.34 5.23 -2.40
N THR A 66 0.90 6.46 -2.68
CA THR A 66 1.49 7.31 -3.74
C THR A 66 2.89 7.80 -3.43
N GLU A 67 3.26 7.97 -2.15
CA GLU A 67 4.59 8.44 -1.75
C GLU A 67 5.64 7.32 -1.67
N ARG A 68 5.29 6.06 -1.94
CA ARG A 68 6.31 5.01 -2.10
C ARG A 68 7.25 5.41 -3.25
N PRO A 69 8.56 5.53 -3.01
CA PRO A 69 9.49 5.95 -4.05
C PRO A 69 9.50 4.91 -5.16
N ARG A 70 9.15 5.34 -6.38
CA ARG A 70 9.66 4.71 -7.61
C ARG A 70 11.18 4.82 -7.57
N ALA A 71 11.88 3.80 -7.08
CA ALA A 71 13.17 3.33 -7.58
C ALA A 71 13.91 2.51 -6.50
N LEU A 72 13.98 1.20 -6.73
CA LEU A 72 15.23 0.45 -6.77
C LEU A 72 14.92 -0.93 -7.41
N HIS A 73 14.40 -0.89 -8.64
CA HIS A 73 14.61 -2.03 -9.53
C HIS A 73 16.10 -2.03 -9.86
N GLY A 74 16.87 -2.85 -9.14
CA GLY A 74 18.20 -3.23 -9.60
C GLY A 74 18.07 -3.88 -10.98
N PRO A 75 19.06 -3.69 -11.88
CA PRO A 75 19.02 -4.32 -13.19
C PRO A 75 18.98 -5.84 -12.98
N THR A 76 17.91 -6.48 -13.41
CA THR A 76 17.86 -7.93 -13.58
C THR A 76 18.84 -8.26 -14.69
N THR A 77 20.03 -8.74 -14.32
CA THR A 77 20.96 -9.35 -15.27
C THR A 77 20.36 -10.67 -15.70
N THR A 78 19.54 -10.62 -16.75
CA THR A 78 19.32 -11.76 -17.63
C THR A 78 20.60 -11.88 -18.45
N ASP A 79 21.46 -12.82 -18.08
CA ASP A 79 22.58 -13.25 -18.94
C ASP A 79 22.41 -14.75 -19.17
N GLU A 80 21.40 -15.08 -19.98
CA GLU A 80 21.44 -16.24 -20.87
C GLU A 80 22.34 -15.85 -22.04
N ASP A 81 23.65 -16.16 -21.94
CA ASP A 81 24.51 -16.59 -23.06
C ASP A 81 25.99 -16.51 -22.65
N ALA A 82 26.52 -17.61 -22.10
CA ALA A 82 27.95 -17.86 -22.07
C ALA A 82 28.24 -19.14 -22.87
N PRO A 83 28.91 -19.05 -24.05
CA PRO A 83 29.32 -20.23 -24.79
C PRO A 83 30.46 -20.92 -24.03
N ALA A 84 30.31 -22.22 -23.79
CA ALA A 84 31.32 -23.06 -23.16
C ALA A 84 32.58 -23.15 -24.05
N ALA A 85 33.64 -22.43 -23.65
CA ALA A 85 34.97 -22.61 -24.20
C ALA A 85 35.59 -23.89 -23.60
N ASN A 86 35.91 -24.80 -24.52
CA ASN A 86 36.63 -26.05 -24.32
C ASN A 86 38.13 -25.79 -24.13
N GLU A 87 38.73 -26.17 -22.98
CA GLU A 87 40.15 -26.53 -22.95
C GLU A 87 40.55 -27.41 -21.75
N LYS A 88 40.53 -28.73 -22.00
CA LYS A 88 41.63 -29.68 -21.78
C LYS A 88 42.62 -29.38 -20.62
N THR A 89 42.46 -30.06 -19.49
CA THR A 89 43.61 -30.59 -18.71
C THR A 89 43.18 -31.89 -18.03
N ALA A 90 43.84 -32.99 -18.40
CA ALA A 90 43.68 -34.32 -17.80
C ALA A 90 44.62 -34.48 -16.58
N PRO A 91 44.70 -35.69 -16.00
CA PRO A 91 43.91 -36.22 -14.90
C PRO A 91 44.68 -36.14 -13.56
N ASP A 92 44.02 -36.36 -12.43
CA ASP A 92 44.75 -36.78 -11.23
C ASP A 92 44.16 -38.04 -10.60
N ALA A 93 45.09 -38.90 -10.19
CA ALA A 93 44.89 -40.29 -9.87
C ALA A 93 44.44 -40.43 -8.41
N ASN A 94 43.16 -40.71 -8.18
CA ASN A 94 42.68 -41.55 -7.08
C ASN A 94 41.16 -41.75 -7.20
N GLY A 95 40.77 -43.00 -7.48
CA GLY A 95 39.40 -43.37 -7.84
C GLY A 95 38.42 -43.32 -6.68
N HIS A 96 37.68 -42.21 -6.56
CA HIS A 96 36.42 -42.18 -5.81
C HIS A 96 35.31 -41.52 -6.62
N VAL A 97 34.40 -42.35 -7.14
CA VAL A 97 33.13 -41.94 -7.70
C VAL A 97 32.18 -41.63 -6.53
N TRP A 98 31.88 -40.35 -6.30
CA TRP A 98 30.78 -39.96 -5.43
C TRP A 98 29.46 -40.15 -6.16
N ARG A 99 28.59 -41.06 -5.67
CA ARG A 99 27.16 -41.11 -6.02
C ARG A 99 26.37 -40.60 -4.81
N PRO A 100 25.38 -39.71 -4.98
CA PRO A 100 24.48 -39.35 -3.90
C PRO A 100 23.52 -40.52 -3.63
N ALA A 101 23.38 -40.92 -2.36
CA ALA A 101 22.38 -41.87 -1.92
C ALA A 101 21.02 -41.17 -1.77
N LEU A 102 19.95 -41.91 -2.10
CA LEU A 102 18.56 -41.58 -1.81
C LEU A 102 18.30 -41.53 -0.30
#